data_AF-A0A9W4QV81-F1
#
_entry.id   AF-A0A9W4QV81-F1
#
_cell.length_a   1.000
_cell.length_b   1.000
_cell.length_c   1.000
_cell.angle_alpha   90.00
_cell.angle_beta   90.00
_cell.angle_gamma   90.00
#
_symmetry.space_group_name_H-M   'P 1'
#
loop_
_entity.id
_entity.type
_entity.pdbx_description
1 polymer ?
#
loop_
_entity_poly.entity_id
_entity_poly.type
_entity_poly.pdbx_seq_one_letter_code
_entity_poly.pdbx_strand_id
1 'polypeptide(L)'
;MTCISNLILTTSIHDGAWMNSDYGSVDILNDYLYKHYQGSRFSSVNRHSGGRKSMSCDVFIAAIDYLNVDEFVALFYQVSWDKPEEAQLMIKTQGQVTFTLYQAKI
;
A
#
# COMPACT_ATOMS: atom_id res chain seq x y z
N MET A 1 -17.21 14.15 -11.89
CA MET A 1 -15.99 13.45 -12.31
C MET A 1 -15.27 13.08 -11.02
N THR A 2 -15.05 11.80 -10.74
CA THR A 2 -14.41 11.34 -9.48
C THR A 2 -12.89 11.46 -9.60
N CYS A 3 -12.24 12.03 -8.57
CA CYS A 3 -10.79 12.12 -8.50
C CYS A 3 -10.25 10.85 -7.86
N ILE A 4 -9.96 9.85 -8.70
CA ILE A 4 -9.47 8.54 -8.25
C ILE A 4 -7.94 8.56 -8.18
N SER A 5 -7.42 8.14 -7.03
CA SER A 5 -6.00 7.86 -6.83
C SER A 5 -5.76 6.36 -6.82
N ASN A 6 -4.84 5.89 -7.67
CA ASN A 6 -4.43 4.49 -7.71
C ASN A 6 -3.19 4.30 -6.83
N LEU A 7 -3.23 3.30 -5.96
CA LEU A 7 -2.19 2.97 -5.02
C LEU A 7 -1.65 1.58 -5.33
N ILE A 8 -0.33 1.45 -5.32
CA ILE A 8 0.37 0.16 -5.35
C ILE A 8 1.40 0.19 -4.23
N LEU A 9 1.37 -0.80 -3.35
CA LEU A 9 2.30 -0.95 -2.24
C LEU A 9 3.04 -2.29 -2.41
N THR A 10 4.37 -2.25 -2.35
CA THR A 10 5.19 -3.43 -2.18
C THR A 10 5.73 -3.48 -0.76
N THR A 11 5.89 -4.68 -0.21
CA THR A 11 6.55 -4.88 1.08
C THR A 11 7.16 -6.28 1.16
N SER A 12 7.92 -6.53 2.23
CA SER A 12 8.46 -7.86 2.51
C SER A 12 7.34 -8.88 2.73
N ILE A 13 7.64 -10.14 2.43
CA ILE A 13 6.64 -11.21 2.59
C ILE A 13 6.24 -11.30 4.07
N HIS A 14 4.95 -11.10 4.35
CA HIS A 14 4.38 -11.12 5.71
C HIS A 14 4.93 -10.02 6.65
N ASP A 15 5.25 -8.84 6.12
CA ASP A 15 5.73 -7.70 6.93
C ASP A 15 4.78 -7.35 8.08
N GLY A 16 5.30 -7.37 9.31
CA GLY A 16 4.56 -7.11 10.54
C GLY A 16 3.52 -8.17 10.90
N ALA A 17 3.52 -9.35 10.27
CA ALA A 17 2.57 -10.41 10.59
C ALA A 17 2.73 -10.92 12.03
N TRP A 18 1.64 -10.91 12.80
CA TRP A 18 1.64 -11.40 14.17
C TRP A 18 0.29 -12.02 14.52
N MET A 19 0.30 -13.25 15.08
CA MET A 19 -0.78 -14.12 15.59
C MET A 19 -2.18 -14.10 14.93
N ASN A 20 -2.76 -12.95 14.60
CA ASN A 20 -4.06 -12.73 13.96
C ASN A 20 -4.02 -11.77 12.74
N SER A 21 -2.85 -11.25 12.35
CA SER A 21 -2.68 -10.44 11.13
C SER A 21 -1.67 -11.08 10.20
N ASP A 22 -2.05 -11.21 8.93
CA ASP A 22 -1.17 -11.67 7.86
C ASP A 22 -0.17 -10.56 7.44
N TYR A 23 -0.45 -9.28 7.77
CA TYR A 23 0.27 -8.08 7.29
C TYR A 23 0.16 -6.86 8.24
N GLY A 24 0.72 -6.93 9.45
CA GLY A 24 0.51 -5.91 10.49
C GLY A 24 0.92 -4.49 10.08
N SER A 25 1.96 -4.32 9.26
CA SER A 25 2.39 -3.01 8.76
C SER A 25 1.40 -2.43 7.75
N VAL A 26 0.80 -3.27 6.91
CA VAL A 26 -0.21 -2.86 5.92
C VAL A 26 -1.54 -2.56 6.59
N ASP A 27 -1.86 -3.24 7.70
CA ASP A 27 -3.08 -3.01 8.48
C ASP A 27 -3.17 -1.58 9.01
N ILE A 28 -2.04 -0.95 9.37
CA ILE A 28 -2.01 0.46 9.79
C ILE A 28 -2.53 1.38 8.66
N LEU A 29 -2.11 1.11 7.42
CA LEU A 29 -2.57 1.86 6.25
C LEU A 29 -4.03 1.55 5.92
N ASN A 30 -4.43 0.28 6.03
CA ASN A 30 -5.81 -0.15 5.81
C ASN A 30 -6.77 0.46 6.82
N ASP A 31 -6.38 0.58 8.09
CA ASP A 31 -7.18 1.20 9.12
C ASP A 31 -7.48 2.67 8.79
N TYR A 32 -6.48 3.41 8.30
CA TYR A 32 -6.68 4.77 7.83
C TYR A 32 -7.61 4.83 6.62
N LEU A 33 -7.36 3.99 5.60
CA LEU A 33 -8.20 3.95 4.41
C LEU A 33 -9.65 3.59 4.75
N TYR A 34 -9.84 2.64 5.65
CA TYR A 34 -11.16 2.17 6.07
C TYR A 34 -11.94 3.28 6.77
N LYS A 35 -11.30 3.98 7.73
CA LYS A 35 -11.91 5.05 8.53
C LYS A 35 -12.24 6.30 7.70
N HIS A 36 -11.38 6.66 6.75
CA HIS A 36 -11.47 7.94 6.03
C HIS A 36 -12.08 7.83 4.63
N TYR A 37 -12.12 6.63 4.03
CA TYR A 37 -12.49 6.45 2.61
C TYR A 37 -13.49 5.29 2.41
N GLN A 38 -14.63 5.35 3.11
CA GLN A 38 -15.78 4.45 2.91
C GLN A 38 -15.45 2.95 3.00
N GLY A 39 -14.58 2.56 3.93
CA GLY A 39 -14.19 1.16 4.11
C GLY A 39 -13.20 0.64 3.06
N SER A 40 -12.60 1.53 2.26
CA SER A 40 -11.57 1.16 1.30
C SER A 40 -10.35 0.55 1.99
N ARG A 41 -9.69 -0.37 1.28
CA ARG A 41 -8.50 -1.07 1.77
C ARG A 41 -7.66 -1.57 0.61
N PHE A 42 -6.38 -1.80 0.88
CA PHE A 42 -5.52 -2.57 0.01
C PHE A 42 -6.02 -4.00 -0.16
N SER A 43 -5.85 -4.51 -1.38
CA SER A 43 -6.05 -5.92 -1.71
C SER A 43 -4.74 -6.53 -2.18
N SER A 44 -4.34 -7.65 -1.58
CA SER A 44 -3.17 -8.42 -2.04
C SER A 44 -3.46 -9.04 -3.40
N VAL A 45 -2.50 -8.93 -4.32
CA VAL A 45 -2.59 -9.55 -5.65
C VAL A 45 -1.79 -10.83 -5.78
N ASN A 46 -1.15 -11.30 -4.70
CA ASN A 46 -0.23 -12.44 -4.73
C ASN A 46 -0.87 -13.74 -5.26
N ARG A 47 -2.17 -13.93 -5.01
CA ARG A 47 -2.93 -15.10 -5.51
C ARG A 47 -3.22 -15.05 -7.01
N HIS A 48 -3.00 -13.90 -7.64
CA HIS A 48 -3.31 -13.62 -9.04
C HIS A 48 -2.09 -13.13 -9.83
N SER A 49 -0.88 -13.22 -9.26
CA SER A 49 0.37 -12.71 -9.83
C SER A 49 1.47 -13.78 -9.89
N GLY A 50 2.62 -13.46 -10.51
CA GLY A 50 3.81 -14.34 -10.56
C GLY A 50 3.80 -15.45 -11.63
N GLY A 51 2.65 -15.77 -12.22
CA GLY A 51 2.53 -16.75 -13.30
C GLY A 51 2.89 -18.17 -12.83
N ARG A 52 4.07 -18.68 -13.20
CA ARG A 52 4.58 -19.99 -12.75
C ARG A 52 5.58 -19.90 -11.59
N LYS A 53 5.79 -18.70 -11.04
CA LYS A 53 6.75 -18.44 -9.98
C LYS A 53 6.05 -17.69 -8.85
N SER A 54 6.52 -17.92 -7.63
CA SER A 54 6.15 -17.07 -6.50
C SER A 54 6.80 -15.70 -6.66
N MET A 55 6.07 -14.65 -6.28
CA MET A 55 6.65 -13.31 -6.14
C MET A 55 7.65 -13.30 -4.98
N SER A 56 8.68 -12.48 -5.09
CA SER A 56 9.70 -12.30 -4.03
C SER A 56 9.32 -11.25 -2.98
N CYS A 57 8.17 -10.59 -3.15
CA CYS A 57 7.62 -9.58 -2.26
C CYS A 57 6.09 -9.64 -2.32
N ASP A 58 5.43 -9.04 -1.33
CA ASP A 58 3.99 -8.88 -1.35
C ASP A 58 3.61 -7.60 -2.08
N VAL A 59 2.58 -7.70 -2.93
CA VAL A 59 2.06 -6.56 -3.67
C VAL A 59 0.59 -6.34 -3.33
N PHE A 60 0.26 -5.10 -3.02
CA PHE A 60 -1.05 -4.64 -2.63
C PHE A 60 -1.51 -3.50 -3.54
N ILE A 61 -2.79 -3.48 -3.91
CA ILE A 61 -3.36 -2.42 -4.75
C ILE A 61 -4.65 -1.86 -4.16
N ALA A 62 -4.93 -0.58 -4.41
CA ALA A 62 -6.19 0.09 -4.06
C ALA A 62 -6.51 1.23 -5.02
N ALA A 63 -7.79 1.59 -5.12
CA ALA A 63 -8.27 2.79 -5.81
C ALA A 63 -9.13 3.59 -4.84
N ILE A 64 -8.75 4.86 -4.60
CA ILE A 64 -9.32 5.69 -3.53
C ILE A 64 -9.82 7.01 -4.12
N ASP A 65 -11.09 7.33 -3.85
CA ASP A 65 -11.67 8.62 -4.21
C ASP A 65 -11.15 9.73 -3.29
N TYR A 66 -10.70 10.84 -3.89
CA TYR A 66 -10.27 12.07 -3.20
C TYR A 66 -9.21 11.87 -2.11
N LEU A 67 -8.25 10.94 -2.33
CA LEU A 67 -7.17 10.67 -1.39
C LEU A 67 -6.37 11.94 -1.04
N ASN A 68 -6.23 12.23 0.25
CA ASN A 68 -5.23 13.17 0.74
C ASN A 68 -3.85 12.51 0.69
N VAL A 69 -3.11 12.76 -0.40
CA VAL A 69 -1.82 12.12 -0.68
C VAL A 69 -0.76 12.46 0.36
N ASP A 70 -0.66 13.73 0.76
CA ASP A 70 0.39 14.19 1.69
C ASP A 70 0.23 13.54 3.07
N GLU A 71 -1.02 13.48 3.58
CA GLU A 71 -1.35 12.83 4.84
C GLU A 71 -1.09 11.32 4.78
N PHE A 72 -1.48 10.67 3.68
CA PHE A 72 -1.28 9.25 3.50
C PHE A 72 0.19 8.86 3.39
N VAL A 73 0.99 9.66 2.68
CA VAL A 73 2.45 9.49 2.58
C VAL A 73 3.13 9.74 3.94
N ALA A 74 2.66 10.74 4.70
CA ALA A 74 3.16 10.97 6.05
C ALA A 74 2.91 9.76 6.97
N LEU A 75 1.73 9.14 6.88
CA LEU A 75 1.42 7.90 7.59
C LEU A 75 2.33 6.74 7.14
N PHE A 76 2.51 6.56 5.82
CA PHE A 76 3.41 5.54 5.28
C PHE A 76 4.84 5.64 5.84
N TYR A 77 5.35 6.86 6.05
CA TYR A 77 6.66 7.09 6.67
C TYR A 77 6.72 6.86 8.18
N GLN A 78 5.57 6.74 8.86
CA GLN A 78 5.49 6.45 10.29
C GLN A 78 5.36 4.94 10.57
N VAL A 79 4.95 4.15 9.57
CA VAL A 79 4.90 2.69 9.68
C VAL A 79 6.31 2.14 9.92
N SER A 80 6.45 1.33 10.96
CA SER A 80 7.69 0.61 11.27
C SER A 80 7.74 -0.68 10.44
N TRP A 81 8.24 -0.55 9.21
CA TRP A 81 8.43 -1.68 8.30
C TRP A 81 9.54 -2.61 8.81
N ASP A 82 9.35 -3.93 8.72
CA ASP A 82 10.38 -4.91 9.11
C ASP A 82 11.59 -4.84 8.17
N LYS A 83 11.32 -4.62 6.88
CA LYS A 83 12.34 -4.35 5.85
C LYS A 83 12.00 -3.09 5.05
N PRO A 84 12.40 -1.90 5.53
CA PRO A 84 12.08 -0.63 4.88
C PRO A 84 12.55 -0.54 3.41
N GLU A 85 13.63 -1.23 3.05
CA GLU A 85 14.14 -1.29 1.68
C GLU A 85 13.22 -2.03 0.70
N GLU A 86 12.37 -2.93 1.19
CA GLU A 86 11.37 -3.67 0.41
C GLU A 86 10.00 -2.94 0.39
N ALA A 87 9.80 -1.95 1.26
CA ALA A 87 8.58 -1.17 1.39
C ALA A 87 8.55 0.05 0.45
N GLN A 88 7.74 -0.04 -0.60
CA GLN A 88 7.58 1.04 -1.59
C GLN A 88 6.12 1.32 -1.88
N LEU A 89 5.74 2.59 -1.83
CA LEU A 89 4.41 3.06 -2.15
C LEU A 89 4.44 3.86 -3.46
N MET A 90 3.60 3.48 -4.41
CA MET A 90 3.39 4.16 -5.67
C MET A 90 1.99 4.74 -5.71
N ILE A 91 1.88 6.04 -6.00
CA ILE A 91 0.60 6.75 -6.09
C ILE A 91 0.50 7.41 -7.46
N LYS A 92 -0.65 7.24 -8.10
CA LYS A 92 -1.01 7.98 -9.32
C LYS A 92 -2.37 8.62 -9.13
N THR A 93 -2.40 9.95 -9.05
CA THR A 93 -3.63 10.74 -8.95
C THR A 93 -4.20 11.07 -10.33
N GLN A 94 -5.43 11.57 -10.36
CA GLN A 94 -6.07 12.03 -11.59
C GLN A 94 -5.24 13.15 -12.23
N GLY A 95 -4.92 13.01 -13.53
CA GLY A 95 -4.14 13.99 -14.30
C GLY A 95 -2.63 13.74 -14.30
N GLN A 96 -2.11 12.85 -13.45
CA GLN A 96 -0.72 12.39 -13.54
C GLN A 96 -0.58 11.34 -14.65
N VAL A 97 0.53 11.41 -15.39
CA VAL A 97 0.86 10.44 -16.44
C VAL A 97 1.46 9.17 -15.82
N THR A 98 2.36 9.35 -14.85
CA THR A 98 3.15 8.30 -14.19
C THR A 98 2.81 8.20 -12.70
N PHE A 99 3.19 7.08 -12.09
CA PHE A 99 3.20 6.96 -10.63
C PHE A 99 4.34 7.79 -10.03
N THR A 100 4.09 8.38 -8.87
CA THR A 100 5.12 8.89 -7.96
C THR A 100 5.47 7.79 -6.97
N LEU A 101 6.77 7.52 -6.81
CA LEU A 101 7.31 6.51 -5.92
C LEU A 101 7.74 7.15 -4.59
N TYR A 102 7.37 6.51 -3.49
CA TYR A 102 7.77 6.84 -2.13
C TYR A 102 8.40 5.59 -1.51
N GLN A 103 9.58 5.72 -0.92
CA GLN A 103 10.32 4.62 -0.30
C GLN A 103 10.33 4.83 1.21
N ALA A 104 10.14 3.75 1.99
CA ALA A 104 10.18 3.86 3.43
C ALA A 104 11.53 4.39 3.94
N LYS A 105 11.52 5.03 5.11
CA LYS A 105 12.73 5.55 5.74
C LYS A 105 13.51 4.41 6.38
N ILE A 106 14.84 4.45 6.19
CA ILE A 106 15.81 3.53 6.81
C ILE A 106 16.28 4.14 8.13
#